data_AF-A0A016SW94-F1
#
_entry.id   AF-A0A016SW94-F1
#
_cell.length_a   1.000
_cell.length_b   1.000
_cell.length_c   1.000
_cell.angle_alpha   90.00
_cell.angle_beta   90.00
_cell.angle_gamma   90.00
#
_symmetry.space_group_name_H-M   'P 1'
#
loop_
_entity.id
_entity.type
_entity.pdbx_description
1 polymer ?
#
loop_
_entity_poly.entity_id
_entity_poly.type
_entity_poly.pdbx_seq_one_letter_code
_entity_poly.pdbx_strand_id
1 'polypeptide(L)'
;MQQIRRCHDEGQREDRHIKKGDETLFGASEFDVQRRRQCNPSLLKWTTSEEEYLKGLLKEFTFDYILKKMRSENDPRLSRLYYINKSDPWNLVVKNRLRPGLKEYSHRGVALDDTFYTTRYNNLRLAALLVADKKDRGLPAGFLLCNNMTSEEVKILFEEAKQIVPDFNPKIFLSDEAMAFFNGFKMVFPGSTASLLFCLSHSPIMDEEGKGISKDELAASYFIMSTVTCDALKKAFSQLLKIADEATFQNRLTEVMSYLSIQGHDSFISYLQWRINEWAGFQRRGLVFNTTMIAERWHGRLKTEYLHRNATARADYLIDMLIKSSNELATPYFIMDRRKLARPFRVRECNAAHRTAV
;
A
#
# COMPACT_ATOMS: atom_id res chain seq x y z
N MET A 1 38.55 -26.75 37.58
CA MET A 1 38.95 -28.16 37.41
C MET A 1 38.07 -29.00 38.32
N GLN A 2 37.38 -29.99 37.73
CA GLN A 2 36.90 -31.29 38.28
C GLN A 2 36.10 -31.31 39.61
N GLN A 3 35.10 -32.15 39.88
CA GLN A 3 34.23 -33.12 39.18
C GLN A 3 33.27 -33.63 40.30
N ILE A 4 31.94 -33.64 40.13
CA ILE A 4 31.07 -34.83 39.91
C ILE A 4 30.69 -35.68 41.16
N ARG A 5 29.34 -35.79 41.35
CA ARG A 5 28.46 -36.87 41.88
C ARG A 5 28.41 -37.23 43.38
N ARG A 6 27.18 -37.29 43.93
CA ARG A 6 26.41 -38.55 44.10
C ARG A 6 24.94 -38.33 44.49
N CYS A 7 24.11 -39.26 44.02
CA CYS A 7 22.66 -39.43 44.17
C CYS A 7 22.27 -40.09 45.50
N HIS A 8 20.99 -39.92 45.89
CA HIS A 8 20.00 -40.96 46.28
C HIS A 8 18.68 -40.21 46.59
N ASP A 9 17.56 -40.52 45.90
CA ASP A 9 16.55 -41.56 46.21
C ASP A 9 15.88 -41.32 47.58
N GLU A 10 14.58 -41.42 47.81
CA GLU A 10 13.45 -42.04 47.10
C GLU A 10 12.19 -41.57 47.86
N GLY A 11 11.02 -41.58 47.22
CA GLY A 11 9.77 -41.24 47.92
C GLY A 11 8.52 -41.38 47.05
N GLN A 12 8.23 -42.61 46.63
CA GLN A 12 7.02 -43.03 45.92
C GLN A 12 5.72 -42.67 46.67
N ARG A 13 4.63 -42.37 45.92
CA ARG A 13 3.38 -43.14 45.98
C ARG A 13 2.36 -42.74 44.91
N GLU A 14 1.76 -43.78 44.35
CA GLU A 14 0.80 -43.86 43.26
C GLU A 14 -0.59 -43.29 43.59
N ASP A 15 -1.30 -42.87 42.55
CA ASP A 15 -2.60 -43.41 42.08
C ASP A 15 -3.68 -42.37 41.76
N ARG A 16 -3.97 -42.20 40.46
CA ARG A 16 -5.25 -42.60 39.83
C ARG A 16 -5.38 -42.13 38.38
N HIS A 17 -5.63 -43.10 37.50
CA HIS A 17 -6.16 -42.89 36.16
C HIS A 17 -7.65 -42.48 36.20
N ILE A 18 -8.04 -41.54 35.33
CA ILE A 18 -9.17 -41.62 34.35
C ILE A 18 -9.00 -40.48 33.31
N LYS A 19 -9.48 -40.72 32.09
CA LYS A 19 -8.98 -40.26 30.78
C LYS A 19 -9.61 -38.97 30.20
N LYS A 20 -8.80 -38.34 29.33
CA LYS A 20 -9.06 -37.66 28.03
C LYS A 20 -10.20 -36.63 27.88
N GLY A 21 -9.82 -35.46 27.38
CA GLY A 21 -10.65 -34.59 26.54
C GLY A 21 -9.81 -33.48 25.91
N ASP A 22 -9.67 -33.53 24.58
CA ASP A 22 -9.04 -32.51 23.72
C ASP A 22 -9.65 -31.12 23.93
N GLU A 23 -8.84 -30.13 24.32
CA GLU A 23 -9.07 -28.71 23.99
C GLU A 23 -7.73 -28.04 23.65
N THR A 24 -7.14 -28.49 22.55
CA THR A 24 -6.20 -27.67 21.76
C THR A 24 -7.00 -26.88 20.74
N LEU A 25 -7.64 -25.78 21.16
CA LEU A 25 -8.32 -24.88 20.22
C LEU A 25 -7.90 -23.43 20.47
N PHE A 26 -7.05 -22.96 19.54
CA PHE A 26 -6.64 -21.59 19.29
C PHE A 26 -5.75 -20.92 20.34
N GLY A 27 -4.47 -21.31 20.33
CA GLY A 27 -3.39 -20.50 20.90
C GLY A 27 -3.32 -19.15 20.18
N ALA A 28 -3.71 -18.08 20.87
CA ALA A 28 -3.38 -16.73 20.45
C ALA A 28 -1.85 -16.60 20.39
N SER A 29 -1.33 -16.06 19.29
CA SER A 29 0.12 -15.85 19.14
C SER A 29 0.62 -14.94 20.28
N GLU A 30 1.87 -15.11 20.70
CA GLU A 30 2.50 -14.23 21.71
C GLU A 30 2.45 -12.74 21.29
N PHE A 31 2.39 -12.51 19.97
CA PHE A 31 2.10 -11.23 19.31
C PHE A 31 0.68 -10.68 19.56
N ASP A 32 -0.34 -11.53 19.63
CA ASP A 32 -1.72 -11.16 19.97
C ASP A 32 -1.85 -10.78 21.45
N VAL A 33 -1.07 -11.44 22.32
CA VAL A 33 -1.01 -11.13 23.76
C VAL A 33 -0.32 -9.79 23.99
N GLN A 34 0.75 -9.46 23.24
CA GLN A 34 1.42 -8.16 23.30
C GLN A 34 0.59 -7.03 22.67
N ARG A 35 -0.17 -7.27 21.58
CA ARG A 35 -1.08 -6.26 21.00
C ARG A 35 -2.25 -5.90 21.93
N ARG A 36 -2.79 -6.86 22.70
CA ARG A 36 -3.81 -6.57 23.72
C ARG A 36 -3.31 -5.64 24.83
N ARG A 37 -1.99 -5.58 25.06
CA ARG A 37 -1.37 -4.70 26.08
C ARG A 37 -1.16 -3.24 25.63
N GLN A 38 -1.36 -2.93 24.34
CA GLN A 38 -1.28 -1.55 23.80
C GLN A 38 -2.64 -0.83 23.72
N CYS A 39 -3.71 -1.38 24.29
CA CYS A 39 -4.97 -0.64 24.45
C CYS A 39 -4.79 0.42 25.54
N ASN A 40 -4.92 1.70 25.17
CA ASN A 40 -5.05 2.80 26.14
C ASN A 40 -6.23 2.52 27.10
N PRO A 41 -6.20 3.02 28.35
CA PRO A 41 -7.23 2.78 29.35
C PRO A 41 -8.50 3.58 29.03
N SER A 42 -9.23 3.14 28.02
CA SER A 42 -10.68 3.26 27.99
C SER A 42 -11.25 1.98 27.40
N LEU A 43 -11.64 1.09 28.30
CA LEU A 43 -12.53 -0.03 28.00
C LEU A 43 -13.77 0.17 28.86
N LEU A 44 -14.66 1.03 28.37
CA LEU A 44 -16.07 0.78 28.63
C LEU A 44 -16.34 -0.64 28.11
N LYS A 45 -16.72 -1.56 29.00
CA LYS A 45 -17.11 -2.92 28.59
C LYS A 45 -18.41 -2.81 27.79
N TRP A 46 -18.33 -3.09 26.50
CA TRP A 46 -19.45 -3.06 25.57
C TRP A 46 -20.26 -4.35 25.68
N THR A 47 -21.57 -4.23 25.53
CA THR A 47 -22.42 -5.36 25.18
C THR A 47 -22.17 -5.80 23.73
N THR A 48 -22.52 -7.04 23.39
CA THR A 48 -22.37 -7.56 22.02
C THR A 48 -23.12 -6.70 21.00
N SER A 49 -24.33 -6.24 21.34
CA SER A 49 -25.14 -5.38 20.47
C SER A 49 -24.53 -4.00 20.25
N GLU A 50 -23.99 -3.36 21.29
CA GLU A 50 -23.28 -2.09 21.17
C GLU A 50 -22.02 -2.23 20.31
N GLU A 51 -21.27 -3.32 20.49
CA GLU A 51 -20.09 -3.60 19.68
C GLU A 51 -20.48 -3.81 18.20
N GLU A 52 -21.51 -4.60 17.90
CA GLU A 52 -21.97 -4.77 16.51
C GLU A 52 -22.49 -3.48 15.89
N TYR A 53 -23.23 -2.67 16.65
CA TYR A 53 -23.71 -1.37 16.21
C TYR A 53 -22.56 -0.41 15.88
N LEU A 54 -21.60 -0.26 16.80
CA LEU A 54 -20.41 0.58 16.57
C LEU A 54 -19.57 0.04 15.42
N LYS A 55 -19.43 -1.29 15.26
CA LYS A 55 -18.77 -1.90 14.10
C LYS A 55 -19.48 -1.57 12.79
N GLY A 56 -20.82 -1.56 12.79
CA GLY A 56 -21.62 -1.12 11.64
C GLY A 56 -21.33 0.33 11.28
N LEU A 57 -21.37 1.23 12.27
CA LEU A 57 -21.05 2.64 12.06
C LEU A 57 -19.61 2.85 11.59
N LEU A 58 -18.65 2.10 12.13
CA LEU A 58 -17.24 2.17 11.77
C LEU A 58 -16.95 1.75 10.32
N LYS A 59 -17.87 1.03 9.67
CA LYS A 59 -17.77 0.73 8.23
C LYS A 59 -18.15 1.92 7.35
N GLU A 60 -18.94 2.87 7.87
CA GLU A 60 -19.60 3.90 7.06
C GLU A 60 -19.25 5.33 7.47
N PHE A 61 -18.81 5.54 8.71
CA PHE A 61 -18.68 6.87 9.30
C PHE A 61 -17.34 7.10 10.00
N THR A 62 -16.87 8.36 9.98
CA THR A 62 -15.62 8.77 10.64
C THR A 62 -15.76 8.74 12.17
N PHE A 63 -14.62 8.66 12.88
CA PHE A 63 -14.63 8.68 14.34
C PHE A 63 -15.31 9.94 14.87
N ASP A 64 -14.95 11.12 14.38
CA ASP A 64 -15.54 12.37 14.85
C ASP A 64 -17.05 12.44 14.62
N TYR A 65 -17.54 11.87 13.50
CA TYR A 65 -18.98 11.75 13.28
C TYR A 65 -19.63 10.78 14.27
N ILE A 66 -19.04 9.61 14.50
CA ILE A 66 -19.56 8.62 15.45
C ILE A 66 -19.57 9.22 16.86
N LEU A 67 -18.50 9.89 17.29
CA LEU A 67 -18.44 10.59 18.59
C LEU A 67 -19.55 11.65 18.69
N LYS A 68 -19.75 12.46 17.65
CA LYS A 68 -20.80 13.49 17.63
C LYS A 68 -22.20 12.86 17.66
N LYS A 69 -22.43 11.82 16.85
CA LYS A 69 -23.69 11.07 16.77
C LYS A 69 -24.02 10.44 18.12
N MET A 70 -23.03 9.80 18.76
CA MET A 70 -23.24 9.17 20.04
C MET A 70 -23.60 10.21 21.11
N ARG A 71 -22.96 11.38 21.11
CA ARG A 71 -23.30 12.48 22.04
C ARG A 71 -24.65 13.13 21.76
N SER A 72 -25.13 13.13 20.51
CA SER A 72 -26.41 13.75 20.16
C SER A 72 -27.61 12.81 20.32
N GLU A 73 -27.41 11.50 20.13
CA GLU A 73 -28.50 10.52 20.09
C GLU A 73 -28.66 9.72 21.38
N ASN A 74 -27.70 9.80 22.30
CA ASN A 74 -27.75 9.08 23.57
C ASN A 74 -27.89 10.04 24.74
N ASP A 75 -28.69 9.65 25.74
CA ASP A 75 -28.77 10.38 27.01
C ASP A 75 -27.55 10.01 27.89
N PRO A 76 -26.79 10.99 28.42
CA PRO A 76 -25.65 10.74 29.31
C PRO A 76 -26.00 9.97 30.58
N ARG A 77 -27.26 9.96 31.02
CA ARG A 77 -27.72 9.23 32.21
C ARG A 77 -28.11 7.78 31.89
N LEU A 78 -28.43 7.48 30.63
CA LEU A 78 -29.01 6.19 30.24
C LEU A 78 -28.08 5.33 29.37
N SER A 79 -27.15 5.93 28.63
CA SER A 79 -26.32 5.21 27.67
C SER A 79 -24.85 5.58 27.77
N ARG A 80 -24.01 4.56 27.89
CA ARG A 80 -22.54 4.70 27.98
C ARG A 80 -21.94 5.14 26.65
N LEU A 81 -22.66 4.94 25.54
CA LEU A 81 -22.24 5.39 24.21
C LEU A 81 -22.03 6.91 24.18
N TYR A 82 -22.77 7.67 24.99
CA TYR A 82 -22.56 9.12 25.11
C TYR A 82 -21.11 9.49 25.46
N TYR A 83 -20.45 8.69 26.28
CA TYR A 83 -19.11 8.96 26.81
C TYR A 83 -17.98 8.41 25.96
N ILE A 84 -18.27 7.88 24.77
CA ILE A 84 -17.21 7.34 23.92
C ILE A 84 -16.19 8.44 23.58
N ASN A 85 -14.92 8.07 23.57
CA ASN A 85 -13.80 8.93 23.18
C ASN A 85 -13.07 8.34 21.97
N LYS A 86 -12.10 9.07 21.39
CA LYS A 86 -11.40 8.62 20.16
C LYS A 86 -10.71 7.26 20.30
N SER A 87 -10.31 6.87 21.50
CA SER A 87 -9.66 5.59 21.78
C SER A 87 -10.64 4.41 21.69
N ASP A 88 -11.94 4.61 21.95
CA ASP A 88 -12.92 3.52 21.99
C ASP A 88 -13.22 2.93 20.60
N PRO A 89 -13.60 3.74 19.57
CA PRO A 89 -13.73 3.23 18.20
C PRO A 89 -12.40 2.70 17.66
N TRP A 90 -11.26 3.28 18.07
CA TRP A 90 -9.94 2.77 17.69
C TRP A 90 -9.69 1.36 18.24
N ASN A 91 -9.97 1.14 19.52
CA ASN A 91 -9.86 -0.18 20.14
C ASN A 91 -10.77 -1.19 19.43
N LEU A 92 -11.98 -0.79 19.02
CA LEU A 92 -12.88 -1.63 18.24
C LEU A 92 -12.34 -1.93 16.83
N VAL A 93 -11.77 -0.94 16.14
CA VAL A 93 -11.12 -1.12 14.83
C VAL A 93 -9.97 -2.11 14.92
N VAL A 94 -9.09 -1.96 15.92
CA VAL A 94 -7.95 -2.86 16.15
C VAL A 94 -8.43 -4.26 16.52
N LYS A 95 -9.34 -4.37 17.50
CA LYS A 95 -9.91 -5.63 17.97
C LYS A 95 -10.60 -6.41 16.84
N ASN A 96 -11.31 -5.71 15.97
CA ASN A 96 -12.15 -6.32 14.93
C ASN A 96 -11.55 -6.26 13.51
N ARG A 97 -10.29 -5.82 13.37
CA ARG A 97 -9.59 -5.68 12.07
C ARG A 97 -10.38 -4.85 11.03
N LEU A 98 -11.12 -3.84 11.49
CA LEU A 98 -11.93 -2.96 10.64
C LEU A 98 -11.07 -1.88 9.98
N ARG A 99 -10.21 -2.27 9.04
CA ARG A 99 -9.45 -1.30 8.24
C ARG A 99 -10.15 -1.11 6.88
N PRO A 100 -10.95 -0.04 6.69
CA PRO A 100 -11.47 0.31 5.37
C PRO A 100 -10.30 0.62 4.45
N GLY A 101 -10.37 0.16 3.20
CA GLY A 101 -9.27 0.31 2.24
C GLY A 101 -8.92 -1.01 1.56
N LEU A 102 -8.10 -1.85 2.20
CA LEU A 102 -7.54 -3.04 1.57
C LEU A 102 -8.64 -3.99 1.08
N LYS A 103 -9.55 -4.43 1.96
CA LYS A 103 -10.63 -5.37 1.60
C LYS A 103 -11.63 -4.79 0.60
N GLU A 104 -11.91 -3.49 0.69
CA GLU A 104 -12.95 -2.86 -0.15
C GLU A 104 -12.42 -2.51 -1.54
N TYR A 105 -11.13 -2.15 -1.67
CA TYR A 105 -10.62 -1.51 -2.87
C TYR A 105 -9.48 -2.24 -3.57
N SER A 106 -8.81 -3.20 -2.91
CA SER A 106 -7.65 -3.88 -3.50
C SER A 106 -7.97 -4.61 -4.80
N HIS A 107 -9.18 -5.18 -4.93
CA HIS A 107 -9.62 -5.89 -6.14
C HIS A 107 -9.50 -5.03 -7.42
N ARG A 108 -9.60 -3.70 -7.31
CA ARG A 108 -9.48 -2.77 -8.44
C ARG A 108 -8.03 -2.60 -8.89
N GLY A 109 -7.09 -2.82 -7.98
CA GLY A 109 -5.65 -2.68 -8.15
C GLY A 109 -4.99 -2.20 -6.86
N VAL A 110 -3.68 -2.42 -6.77
CA VAL A 110 -2.80 -1.87 -5.73
C VAL A 110 -1.59 -1.18 -6.32
N ALA A 111 -1.01 -0.24 -5.57
CA ALA A 111 0.31 0.33 -5.86
C ALA A 111 1.24 0.10 -4.67
N LEU A 112 2.48 -0.30 -4.93
CA LEU A 112 3.53 -0.43 -3.92
C LEU A 112 4.74 0.38 -4.38
N ASP A 113 5.17 1.28 -3.51
CA ASP A 113 6.29 2.18 -3.77
C ASP A 113 6.95 2.50 -2.45
N ASP A 114 8.25 2.77 -2.48
CA ASP A 114 9.03 3.02 -1.29
C ASP A 114 9.74 4.37 -1.30
N THR A 115 10.16 4.77 -0.11
CA THR A 115 10.81 6.04 0.08
C THR A 115 11.94 5.95 1.09
N PHE A 116 12.96 6.77 0.84
CA PHE A 116 14.09 7.02 1.70
C PHE A 116 13.88 8.26 2.59
N TYR A 117 14.79 8.43 3.56
CA TYR A 117 14.94 9.62 4.40
C TYR A 117 13.70 9.96 5.26
N THR A 118 12.98 8.93 5.70
CA THR A 118 11.86 9.08 6.65
C THR A 118 12.29 8.94 8.10
N THR A 119 13.51 8.47 8.35
CA THR A 119 14.10 8.32 9.69
C THR A 119 15.61 8.61 9.65
N ARG A 120 16.20 8.80 10.84
CA ARG A 120 17.66 8.91 11.02
C ARG A 120 18.46 7.64 10.67
N TYR A 121 17.78 6.54 10.40
CA TYR A 121 18.43 5.27 10.10
C TYR A 121 18.60 5.19 8.58
N ASN A 122 19.82 5.46 8.10
CA ASN A 122 20.11 5.64 6.67
C ASN A 122 19.67 4.46 5.79
N ASN A 123 19.70 3.24 6.32
CA ASN A 123 19.31 2.06 5.56
C ASN A 123 17.82 1.75 5.69
N LEU A 124 17.08 2.34 6.64
CA LEU A 124 15.68 2.02 6.87
C LEU A 124 14.79 2.73 5.85
N ARG A 125 14.21 1.95 4.94
CA ARG A 125 13.27 2.36 3.91
C ARG A 125 11.84 2.13 4.38
N LEU A 126 10.93 2.92 3.81
CA LEU A 126 9.48 2.79 4.04
C LEU A 126 8.79 2.48 2.71
N ALA A 127 8.26 1.27 2.57
CA ALA A 127 7.34 0.91 1.50
C ALA A 127 5.88 1.13 1.94
N ALA A 128 5.06 1.70 1.05
CA ALA A 128 3.64 1.96 1.29
C ALA A 128 2.78 1.24 0.25
N LEU A 129 1.95 0.31 0.71
CA LEU A 129 0.93 -0.34 -0.09
C LEU A 129 -0.31 0.56 -0.13
N LEU A 130 -0.68 1.02 -1.31
CA LEU A 130 -1.84 1.88 -1.51
C LEU A 130 -2.93 1.21 -2.34
N VAL A 131 -4.18 1.63 -2.09
CA VAL A 131 -5.37 1.27 -2.88
C VAL A 131 -6.09 2.54 -3.36
N ALA A 132 -6.90 2.43 -4.41
CA ALA A 132 -7.75 3.52 -4.89
C ALA A 132 -9.18 3.34 -4.39
N ASP A 133 -9.70 4.34 -3.68
CA ASP A 133 -11.11 4.40 -3.35
C ASP A 133 -12.00 4.64 -4.58
N LYS A 134 -13.33 4.58 -4.41
CA LYS A 134 -14.31 4.73 -5.52
C LYS A 134 -14.19 6.03 -6.34
N LYS A 135 -13.44 7.02 -5.87
CA LYS A 135 -13.18 8.30 -6.58
C LYS A 135 -11.76 8.40 -7.13
N ASP A 136 -11.04 7.28 -7.12
CA ASP A 136 -9.66 7.12 -7.56
C ASP A 136 -8.66 7.93 -6.70
N ARG A 137 -8.96 8.07 -5.41
CA ARG A 137 -8.04 8.67 -4.44
C ARG A 137 -7.21 7.58 -3.78
N GLY A 138 -5.91 7.83 -3.65
CA GLY A 138 -4.99 6.92 -2.97
C GLY A 138 -5.25 6.87 -1.46
N LEU A 139 -5.32 5.67 -0.91
CA LEU A 139 -5.42 5.38 0.51
C LEU A 139 -4.31 4.40 0.92
N PRO A 140 -3.56 4.69 1.99
CA PRO A 140 -2.62 3.71 2.55
C PRO A 140 -3.36 2.53 3.15
N ALA A 141 -2.95 1.34 2.71
CA ALA A 141 -3.52 0.07 3.10
C ALA A 141 -2.54 -0.78 3.93
N GLY A 142 -1.23 -0.54 3.79
CA GLY A 142 -0.19 -1.18 4.56
C GLY A 142 1.16 -0.48 4.44
N PHE A 143 2.04 -0.74 5.39
CA PHE A 143 3.40 -0.19 5.43
C PHE A 143 4.40 -1.28 5.76
N LEU A 144 5.57 -1.22 5.13
CA LEU A 144 6.72 -2.05 5.45
C LEU A 144 7.92 -1.14 5.74
N LEU A 145 8.47 -1.26 6.94
CA LEU A 145 9.71 -0.62 7.35
C LEU A 145 10.81 -1.67 7.27
N CYS A 146 11.75 -1.49 6.35
CA CYS A 146 12.78 -2.49 6.12
C CYS A 146 14.06 -1.90 5.55
N ASN A 147 15.19 -2.58 5.73
CA ASN A 147 16.47 -2.07 5.26
C ASN A 147 16.73 -2.38 3.79
N ASN A 148 16.55 -3.63 3.36
CA ASN A 148 17.03 -4.07 2.05
C ASN A 148 15.93 -4.04 0.98
N MET A 149 14.66 -4.16 1.39
CA MET A 149 13.49 -4.26 0.54
C MET A 149 13.55 -5.44 -0.44
N THR A 150 14.04 -6.61 0.01
CA THR A 150 14.09 -7.83 -0.81
C THR A 150 12.71 -8.46 -0.99
N SER A 151 12.57 -9.41 -1.93
CA SER A 151 11.33 -10.15 -2.13
C SER A 151 10.86 -10.86 -0.85
N GLU A 152 11.79 -11.40 -0.06
CA GLU A 152 11.54 -12.07 1.23
C GLU A 152 11.00 -11.11 2.28
N GLU A 153 11.51 -9.87 2.32
CA GLU A 153 11.04 -8.85 3.25
C GLU A 153 9.67 -8.32 2.81
N VAL A 154 9.47 -8.09 1.50
CA VAL A 154 8.17 -7.70 0.92
C VAL A 154 7.11 -8.77 1.15
N LYS A 155 7.49 -10.06 1.10
CA LYS A 155 6.60 -11.18 1.39
C LYS A 155 5.91 -11.02 2.76
N ILE A 156 6.60 -10.52 3.77
CA ILE A 156 6.05 -10.31 5.12
C ILE A 156 4.84 -9.36 5.08
N LEU A 157 4.93 -8.27 4.31
CA LEU A 157 3.81 -7.34 4.12
C LEU A 157 2.58 -8.04 3.53
N PHE A 158 2.79 -8.93 2.56
CA PHE A 158 1.71 -9.65 1.89
C PHE A 158 1.17 -10.83 2.71
N GLU A 159 1.98 -11.44 3.58
CA GLU A 159 1.50 -12.41 4.57
C GLU A 159 0.51 -11.74 5.54
N GLU A 160 0.82 -10.54 6.04
CA GLU A 160 -0.12 -9.75 6.84
C GLU A 160 -1.38 -9.36 6.04
N ALA A 161 -1.24 -8.98 4.76
CA ALA A 161 -2.37 -8.71 3.89
C ALA A 161 -3.29 -9.94 3.73
N LYS A 162 -2.71 -11.14 3.58
CA LYS A 162 -3.45 -12.41 3.46
C LYS A 162 -4.28 -12.73 4.71
N GLN A 163 -3.80 -12.35 5.90
CA GLN A 163 -4.55 -12.51 7.15
C GLN A 163 -5.81 -11.62 7.21
N ILE A 164 -5.87 -10.56 6.40
CA ILE A 164 -6.99 -9.61 6.34
C ILE A 164 -7.91 -9.92 5.16
N VAL A 165 -7.31 -10.25 4.01
CA VAL A 165 -7.98 -10.57 2.75
C VAL A 165 -7.36 -11.86 2.19
N PRO A 166 -7.86 -13.04 2.59
CA PRO A 166 -7.27 -14.32 2.15
C PRO A 166 -7.33 -14.54 0.64
N ASP A 167 -8.36 -13.99 0.00
CA ASP A 167 -8.65 -14.02 -1.44
C ASP A 167 -8.08 -12.80 -2.17
N PHE A 168 -7.03 -12.17 -1.62
CA PHE A 168 -6.42 -10.97 -2.19
C PHE A 168 -5.90 -11.22 -3.61
N ASN A 169 -6.65 -10.73 -4.60
CA ASN A 169 -6.35 -10.86 -6.01
C ASN A 169 -6.65 -9.53 -6.73
N PRO A 170 -5.73 -8.55 -6.65
CA PRO A 170 -5.92 -7.27 -7.31
C PRO A 170 -5.90 -7.46 -8.83
N LYS A 171 -6.68 -6.64 -9.57
CA LYS A 171 -6.60 -6.64 -11.03
C LYS A 171 -5.22 -6.23 -11.54
N ILE A 172 -4.59 -5.26 -10.88
CA ILE A 172 -3.27 -4.72 -11.23
C ILE A 172 -2.41 -4.59 -9.99
N PHE A 173 -1.13 -4.87 -10.18
CA PHE A 173 -0.07 -4.53 -9.26
C PHE A 173 0.80 -3.44 -9.91
N LEU A 174 0.73 -2.22 -9.41
CA LEU A 174 1.56 -1.11 -9.87
C LEU A 174 2.78 -0.96 -8.97
N SER A 175 3.95 -0.86 -9.56
CA SER A 175 5.22 -0.70 -8.85
C SER A 175 6.21 0.03 -9.73
N ASP A 176 7.31 0.50 -9.16
CA ASP A 176 8.50 0.80 -9.96
C ASP A 176 9.11 -0.49 -10.52
N GLU A 177 10.19 -0.40 -11.29
CA GLU A 177 10.87 -1.58 -11.88
C GLU A 177 11.65 -2.43 -10.87
N ALA A 178 11.44 -2.17 -9.58
CA ALA A 178 11.91 -3.00 -8.48
C ALA A 178 11.10 -4.31 -8.39
N MET A 179 11.52 -5.33 -9.14
CA MET A 179 10.87 -6.64 -9.18
C MET A 179 10.73 -7.33 -7.82
N ALA A 180 11.52 -6.95 -6.81
CA ALA A 180 11.38 -7.43 -5.44
C ALA A 180 9.94 -7.25 -4.92
N PHE A 181 9.27 -6.17 -5.30
CA PHE A 181 7.89 -5.90 -4.89
C PHE A 181 6.90 -6.92 -5.44
N PHE A 182 6.91 -7.12 -6.75
CA PHE A 182 6.01 -8.06 -7.41
C PHE A 182 6.34 -9.52 -7.07
N ASN A 183 7.63 -9.86 -6.98
CA ASN A 183 8.06 -11.20 -6.62
C ASN A 183 7.63 -11.56 -5.19
N GLY A 184 7.84 -10.66 -4.22
CA GLY A 184 7.37 -10.86 -2.84
C GLY A 184 5.86 -11.05 -2.75
N PHE A 185 5.08 -10.31 -3.55
CA PHE A 185 3.64 -10.53 -3.70
C PHE A 185 3.31 -11.93 -4.26
N LYS A 186 3.96 -12.34 -5.36
CA LYS A 186 3.73 -13.65 -5.99
C LYS A 186 4.16 -14.83 -5.12
N MET A 187 5.11 -14.66 -4.21
CA MET A 187 5.46 -15.68 -3.21
C MET A 187 4.30 -16.00 -2.26
N VAL A 188 3.46 -15.01 -1.93
CA VAL A 188 2.30 -15.19 -1.03
C VAL A 188 1.03 -15.57 -1.80
N PHE A 189 0.88 -15.02 -3.02
CA PHE A 189 -0.28 -15.19 -3.89
C PHE A 189 0.12 -15.73 -5.28
N PRO A 190 0.66 -16.97 -5.37
CA PRO A 190 1.14 -17.53 -6.63
C PRO A 190 0.02 -17.70 -7.67
N GLY A 191 -1.20 -17.97 -7.23
CA GLY A 191 -2.38 -18.08 -8.09
C GLY A 191 -3.03 -16.75 -8.49
N SER A 192 -2.52 -15.60 -8.04
CA SER A 192 -3.09 -14.31 -8.42
C SER A 192 -2.93 -14.05 -9.92
N THR A 193 -3.99 -13.52 -10.52
CA THR A 193 -4.07 -13.10 -11.93
C THR A 193 -3.71 -11.62 -12.13
N ALA A 194 -3.12 -10.97 -11.12
CA ALA A 194 -2.78 -9.56 -11.19
C ALA A 194 -1.76 -9.30 -12.30
N SER A 195 -2.05 -8.32 -13.17
CA SER A 195 -1.09 -7.81 -14.14
C SER A 195 -0.12 -6.86 -13.46
N LEU A 196 1.18 -7.08 -13.62
CA LEU A 196 2.21 -6.12 -13.22
C LEU A 196 2.23 -4.95 -14.21
N LEU A 197 2.21 -3.73 -13.69
CA LEU A 197 2.45 -2.53 -14.47
C LEU A 197 3.53 -1.68 -13.80
N PHE A 198 4.39 -1.09 -14.60
CA PHE A 198 5.41 -0.17 -14.11
C PHE A 198 4.86 1.24 -13.91
N CYS A 199 5.44 1.97 -12.95
CA CYS A 199 5.20 3.40 -12.85
C CYS A 199 5.75 4.10 -14.09
N LEU A 200 4.93 4.90 -14.78
CA LEU A 200 5.44 5.67 -15.91
C LEU A 200 6.39 6.79 -15.47
N SER A 201 6.23 7.39 -14.27
CA SER A 201 7.12 8.45 -13.77
C SER A 201 8.55 7.95 -13.52
N HIS A 202 8.70 6.70 -13.06
CA HIS A 202 9.99 6.09 -12.74
C HIS A 202 10.50 5.14 -13.84
N SER A 203 9.71 4.94 -14.91
CA SER A 203 10.13 4.12 -16.03
C SER A 203 11.21 4.85 -16.84
N PRO A 204 12.22 4.14 -17.36
CA PRO A 204 13.22 4.66 -18.29
C PRO A 204 12.66 5.46 -19.48
N ILE A 205 11.39 5.24 -19.80
CA ILE A 205 10.67 5.88 -20.90
C ILE A 205 10.38 7.37 -20.63
N MET A 206 10.20 7.76 -19.36
CA MET A 206 9.84 9.13 -18.96
C MET A 206 10.76 9.70 -17.88
N ASP A 207 11.66 8.91 -17.30
CA ASP A 207 12.59 9.33 -16.25
C ASP A 207 13.66 10.29 -16.79
N GLU A 208 13.49 11.58 -16.47
CA GLU A 208 14.42 12.65 -16.85
C GLU A 208 15.71 12.68 -16.02
N GLU A 209 15.76 11.93 -14.92
CA GLU A 209 16.85 11.98 -13.94
C GLU A 209 17.66 10.67 -13.88
N GLY A 210 17.20 9.63 -14.59
CA GLY A 210 17.84 8.31 -14.63
C GLY A 210 17.87 7.60 -13.27
N LYS A 211 16.91 7.91 -12.39
CA LYS A 211 16.80 7.40 -11.02
C LYS A 211 16.30 5.95 -10.94
N GLY A 212 15.66 5.44 -12.00
CA GLY A 212 15.07 4.10 -12.05
C GLY A 212 15.94 2.98 -12.62
N ILE A 213 17.18 3.26 -13.05
CA ILE A 213 18.02 2.32 -13.80
C ILE A 213 19.29 1.98 -12.99
N SER A 214 19.67 0.70 -12.95
CA SER A 214 20.95 0.30 -12.33
C SER A 214 22.14 0.98 -13.05
N LYS A 215 23.23 1.31 -12.36
CA LYS A 215 24.41 1.98 -12.97
C LYS A 215 24.97 1.26 -14.22
N ASP A 216 24.73 -0.04 -14.34
CA ASP A 216 25.20 -0.86 -15.46
C ASP A 216 24.23 -0.80 -16.67
N GLU A 217 22.93 -0.68 -16.45
CA GLU A 217 21.93 -0.37 -17.50
C GLU A 217 21.94 1.13 -17.89
N LEU A 218 22.44 1.98 -16.99
CA LEU A 218 22.63 3.42 -17.15
C LEU A 218 23.61 3.74 -18.30
N ALA A 219 24.59 2.86 -18.55
CA ALA A 219 25.55 3.02 -19.64
C ALA A 219 24.91 2.91 -21.03
N ALA A 220 23.75 2.23 -21.14
CA ALA A 220 22.98 2.16 -22.38
C ALA A 220 21.97 3.31 -22.53
N SER A 221 21.46 3.88 -21.44
CA SER A 221 20.49 4.98 -21.46
C SER A 221 21.12 6.38 -21.54
N TYR A 222 22.37 6.56 -21.08
CA TYR A 222 23.04 7.87 -21.03
C TYR A 222 23.40 8.48 -22.39
N PHE A 223 23.24 7.76 -23.50
CA PHE A 223 23.53 8.34 -24.82
C PHE A 223 22.34 9.11 -25.44
N ILE A 224 21.12 8.96 -24.90
CA ILE A 224 19.91 9.62 -25.46
C ILE A 224 19.68 11.05 -24.91
N MET A 225 20.36 11.46 -23.84
CA MET A 225 20.03 12.70 -23.11
C MET A 225 21.05 13.85 -23.31
N SER A 226 21.22 14.31 -24.56
CA SER A 226 21.64 15.71 -24.79
C SER A 226 20.70 16.48 -25.75
N THR A 227 19.88 17.31 -25.10
CA THR A 227 19.30 18.61 -25.51
C THR A 227 18.25 18.76 -26.63
N VAL A 228 18.15 17.96 -27.70
CA VAL A 228 17.07 18.16 -28.73
C VAL A 228 16.35 16.88 -29.15
N THR A 229 17.07 15.77 -29.31
CA THR A 229 16.49 14.44 -29.61
C THR A 229 15.62 13.92 -28.46
N CYS A 230 15.91 14.36 -27.24
CA CYS A 230 15.17 14.01 -26.03
C CYS A 230 13.72 14.50 -26.05
N ASP A 231 13.46 15.73 -26.49
CA ASP A 231 12.10 16.29 -26.46
C ASP A 231 11.17 15.66 -27.49
N ALA A 232 11.70 15.36 -28.69
CA ALA A 232 10.95 14.66 -29.72
C ALA A 232 10.60 13.23 -29.30
N LEU A 233 11.57 12.50 -28.72
CA LEU A 233 11.35 11.16 -28.17
C LEU A 233 10.38 11.18 -26.98
N LYS A 234 10.55 12.12 -26.04
CA LYS A 234 9.61 12.32 -24.92
C LYS A 234 8.20 12.57 -25.42
N LYS A 235 8.04 13.41 -26.44
CA LYS A 235 6.73 13.67 -27.05
C LYS A 235 6.17 12.40 -27.73
N ALA A 236 7.01 11.63 -28.42
CA ALA A 236 6.61 10.38 -29.05
C ALA A 236 6.18 9.32 -28.02
N PHE A 237 6.94 9.14 -26.94
CA PHE A 237 6.57 8.25 -25.83
C PHE A 237 5.33 8.73 -25.07
N SER A 238 5.22 10.03 -24.80
CA SER A 238 4.02 10.63 -24.22
C SER A 238 2.77 10.41 -25.07
N GLN A 239 2.92 10.35 -26.40
CA GLN A 239 1.84 9.99 -27.32
C GLN A 239 1.55 8.49 -27.27
N LEU A 240 2.58 7.63 -27.34
CA LEU A 240 2.45 6.18 -27.24
C LEU A 240 1.69 5.75 -25.99
N LEU A 241 2.02 6.33 -24.83
CA LEU A 241 1.39 6.02 -23.54
C LEU A 241 -0.10 6.39 -23.48
N LYS A 242 -0.59 7.22 -24.41
CA LYS A 242 -2.01 7.60 -24.53
C LYS A 242 -2.78 6.74 -25.52
N ILE A 243 -2.10 5.93 -26.34
CA ILE A 243 -2.76 5.09 -27.33
C ILE A 243 -3.37 3.87 -26.63
N ALA A 244 -4.70 3.76 -26.67
CA ALA A 244 -5.45 2.68 -26.06
C ALA A 244 -5.70 1.48 -26.99
N ASP A 245 -5.54 1.69 -28.31
CA ASP A 245 -5.69 0.65 -29.33
C ASP A 245 -4.34 -0.01 -29.60
N GLU A 246 -4.30 -1.34 -29.50
CA GLU A 246 -3.04 -2.09 -29.60
C GLU A 246 -2.40 -1.99 -30.99
N ALA A 247 -3.18 -2.11 -32.06
CA ALA A 247 -2.66 -2.04 -33.42
C ALA A 247 -2.04 -0.66 -33.72
N THR A 248 -2.75 0.40 -33.33
CA THR A 248 -2.27 1.78 -33.44
C THR A 248 -1.01 2.00 -32.61
N PHE A 249 -0.95 1.42 -31.40
CA PHE A 249 0.22 1.50 -30.53
C PHE A 249 1.43 0.82 -31.17
N GLN A 250 1.27 -0.40 -31.70
CA GLN A 250 2.35 -1.17 -32.33
C GLN A 250 2.90 -0.46 -33.58
N ASN A 251 2.02 0.12 -34.40
CA ASN A 251 2.45 0.92 -35.56
C ASN A 251 3.30 2.11 -35.13
N ARG A 252 2.84 2.88 -34.12
CA ARG A 252 3.60 4.02 -33.61
C ARG A 252 4.89 3.61 -32.91
N LEU A 253 4.90 2.47 -32.21
CA LEU A 253 6.09 1.95 -31.56
C LEU A 253 7.14 1.54 -32.59
N THR A 254 6.71 0.96 -33.73
CA THR A 254 7.59 0.62 -34.84
C THR A 254 8.33 1.85 -35.37
N GLU A 255 7.63 2.97 -35.56
CA GLU A 255 8.27 4.24 -35.97
C GLU A 255 9.34 4.70 -34.97
N VAL A 256 9.04 4.63 -33.67
CA VAL A 256 9.97 5.00 -32.59
C VAL A 256 11.17 4.05 -32.56
N MET A 257 10.96 2.74 -32.70
CA MET A 257 12.03 1.75 -32.73
C MET A 257 12.92 1.93 -33.98
N SER A 258 12.35 2.22 -35.15
CA SER A 258 13.14 2.51 -36.36
C SER A 258 14.04 3.73 -36.16
N TYR A 259 13.52 4.80 -35.54
CA TYR A 259 14.33 5.96 -35.19
C TYR A 259 15.46 5.59 -34.22
N LEU A 260 15.14 4.88 -33.13
CA LEU A 260 16.13 4.44 -32.15
C LEU A 260 17.21 3.53 -32.76
N SER A 261 16.85 2.69 -33.73
CA SER A 261 17.78 1.80 -34.42
C SER A 261 18.76 2.59 -35.28
N ILE A 262 18.28 3.60 -36.01
CA ILE A 262 19.15 4.53 -36.76
C ILE A 262 20.11 5.26 -35.82
N GLN A 263 19.70 5.56 -34.59
CA GLN A 263 20.53 6.18 -33.57
C GLN A 263 21.43 5.18 -32.79
N GLY A 264 21.35 3.88 -33.07
CA GLY A 264 22.19 2.84 -32.45
C GLY A 264 21.77 2.42 -31.03
N HIS A 265 20.48 2.53 -30.68
CA HIS A 265 19.97 2.20 -29.34
C HIS A 265 19.31 0.81 -29.25
N ASP A 266 19.97 -0.23 -29.77
CA ASP A 266 19.40 -1.59 -29.86
C ASP A 266 19.07 -2.23 -28.50
N SER A 267 19.86 -1.90 -27.47
CA SER A 267 19.61 -2.34 -26.09
C SER A 267 18.30 -1.76 -25.54
N PHE A 268 18.01 -0.49 -25.82
CA PHE A 268 16.78 0.15 -25.40
C PHE A 268 15.57 -0.37 -26.18
N ILE A 269 15.72 -0.64 -27.48
CA ILE A 269 14.68 -1.33 -28.28
C ILE A 269 14.34 -2.69 -27.66
N SER A 270 15.36 -3.47 -27.31
CA SER A 270 15.19 -4.79 -26.68
C SER A 270 14.42 -4.67 -25.36
N TYR A 271 14.75 -3.67 -24.53
CA TYR A 271 14.01 -3.37 -23.31
C TYR A 271 12.54 -3.01 -23.58
N LEU A 272 12.28 -2.10 -24.54
CA LEU A 272 10.92 -1.66 -24.88
C LEU A 272 10.03 -2.83 -25.30
N GLN A 273 10.57 -3.72 -26.13
CA GLN A 273 9.87 -4.92 -26.59
C GLN A 273 9.64 -5.92 -25.47
N TRP A 274 10.66 -6.20 -24.67
CA TRP A 274 10.60 -7.19 -23.60
C TRP A 274 9.61 -6.81 -22.50
N ARG A 275 9.50 -5.52 -22.17
CA ARG A 275 8.65 -4.99 -21.09
C ARG A 275 7.35 -4.36 -21.57
N ILE A 276 6.97 -4.58 -22.84
CA ILE A 276 5.85 -3.88 -23.47
C ILE A 276 4.55 -3.99 -22.67
N ASN A 277 4.29 -5.13 -22.04
CA ASN A 277 3.05 -5.34 -21.29
C ASN A 277 3.02 -4.58 -19.97
N GLU A 278 4.18 -4.26 -19.40
CA GLU A 278 4.31 -3.59 -18.13
C GLU A 278 4.22 -2.06 -18.27
N TRP A 279 4.63 -1.49 -19.41
CA TRP A 279 4.62 -0.02 -19.61
C TRP A 279 3.58 0.49 -20.62
N ALA A 280 3.14 -0.30 -21.59
CA ALA A 280 2.34 0.21 -22.72
C ALA A 280 1.00 0.84 -22.32
N GLY A 281 0.59 1.84 -23.10
CA GLY A 281 -0.67 2.58 -22.90
C GLY A 281 -1.92 1.71 -23.07
N PHE A 282 -1.92 0.77 -24.01
CA PHE A 282 -3.07 -0.09 -24.30
C PHE A 282 -3.40 -1.05 -23.15
N GLN A 283 -2.39 -1.46 -22.36
CA GLN A 283 -2.56 -2.25 -21.14
C GLN A 283 -3.22 -1.45 -19.99
N ARG A 284 -3.27 -0.12 -20.11
CA ARG A 284 -3.74 0.80 -19.06
C ARG A 284 -5.19 1.25 -19.22
N ARG A 285 -5.94 0.63 -20.13
CA ARG A 285 -7.34 1.01 -20.39
C ARG A 285 -8.25 0.72 -19.19
N GLY A 286 -8.88 1.78 -18.67
CA GLY A 286 -9.89 1.67 -17.60
C GLY A 286 -9.30 1.38 -16.22
N LEU A 287 -7.99 1.61 -16.02
CA LEU A 287 -7.30 1.32 -14.76
C LEU A 287 -7.39 2.45 -13.76
N VAL A 288 -7.33 2.09 -12.47
CA VAL A 288 -7.47 3.04 -11.35
C VAL A 288 -6.20 3.83 -11.11
N PHE A 289 -5.08 3.34 -11.64
CA PHE A 289 -3.77 3.97 -11.61
C PHE A 289 -3.15 3.91 -12.99
N ASN A 290 -2.55 5.02 -13.42
CA ASN A 290 -1.68 5.05 -14.60
C ASN A 290 -0.22 5.32 -14.21
N THR A 291 0.03 5.78 -12.99
CA THR A 291 1.34 6.17 -12.42
C THR A 291 1.33 5.91 -10.91
N THR A 292 2.50 5.74 -10.28
CA THR A 292 2.61 5.69 -8.82
C THR A 292 2.42 7.07 -8.19
N MET A 293 1.93 8.08 -8.93
CA MET A 293 1.55 9.39 -8.41
C MET A 293 0.67 9.32 -7.16
N ILE A 294 -0.13 8.26 -6.98
CA ILE A 294 -0.87 8.08 -5.73
C ILE A 294 0.05 7.82 -4.53
N ALA A 295 1.12 7.05 -4.73
CA ALA A 295 2.16 6.76 -3.77
C ALA A 295 3.13 7.92 -3.60
N GLU A 296 3.58 8.53 -4.69
CA GLU A 296 4.41 9.74 -4.64
C GLU A 296 3.69 10.88 -3.91
N ARG A 297 2.40 11.12 -4.18
CA ARG A 297 1.60 12.11 -3.45
C ARG A 297 1.51 11.76 -1.97
N TRP A 298 1.31 10.49 -1.64
CA TRP A 298 1.25 10.06 -0.25
C TRP A 298 2.61 10.26 0.46
N HIS A 299 3.71 9.80 -0.14
CA HIS A 299 5.07 9.98 0.37
C HIS A 299 5.44 11.45 0.52
N GLY A 300 5.08 12.26 -0.48
CA GLY A 300 5.27 13.72 -0.46
C GLY A 300 4.54 14.37 0.71
N ARG A 301 3.27 14.00 0.95
CA ARG A 301 2.51 14.49 2.10
C ARG A 301 3.10 14.02 3.42
N LEU A 302 3.44 12.73 3.56
CA LEU A 302 4.11 12.20 4.74
C LEU A 302 5.36 13.03 5.07
N LYS A 303 6.24 13.22 4.08
CA LYS A 303 7.48 13.96 4.26
C LYS A 303 7.24 15.43 4.60
N THR A 304 6.31 16.10 3.92
CA THR A 304 6.16 17.56 4.05
C THR A 304 5.22 17.99 5.17
N GLU A 305 4.05 17.38 5.26
CA GLU A 305 2.97 17.78 6.18
C GLU A 305 3.17 17.19 7.59
N TYR A 306 3.69 15.96 7.69
CA TYR A 306 3.78 15.24 8.97
C TYR A 306 5.20 15.17 9.53
N LEU A 307 6.18 14.85 8.69
CA LEU A 307 7.58 14.79 9.09
C LEU A 307 8.29 16.15 8.97
N HIS A 308 7.68 17.15 8.31
CA HIS A 308 8.29 18.47 8.07
C HIS A 308 9.70 18.40 7.45
N ARG A 309 9.90 17.44 6.56
CA ARG A 309 11.19 17.06 5.93
C ARG A 309 12.28 16.74 6.94
N ASN A 310 11.91 16.37 8.15
CA ASN A 310 12.84 15.96 9.19
C ASN A 310 13.32 14.52 8.94
N ALA A 311 14.44 14.40 8.23
CA ALA A 311 15.11 13.12 8.02
C ALA A 311 15.75 12.52 9.29
N THR A 312 15.66 13.19 10.46
CA THR A 312 16.21 12.68 11.73
C THR A 312 15.17 12.01 12.65
N ALA A 313 13.95 11.83 12.14
CA ALA A 313 12.87 11.20 12.88
C ALA A 313 13.28 9.80 13.42
N ARG A 314 12.82 9.50 14.64
CA ARG A 314 12.93 8.16 15.20
C ARG A 314 11.91 7.22 14.55
N ALA A 315 12.16 5.91 14.57
CA ALA A 315 11.25 4.94 13.97
C ALA A 315 9.88 4.89 14.68
N ASP A 316 9.85 5.01 16.00
CA ASP A 316 8.61 5.09 16.79
C ASP A 316 7.78 6.35 16.45
N TYR A 317 8.45 7.49 16.27
CA TYR A 317 7.79 8.70 15.79
C TYR A 317 7.23 8.53 14.37
N LEU A 318 7.99 7.91 13.46
CA LEU A 318 7.50 7.61 12.13
C LEU A 318 6.26 6.71 12.18
N ILE A 319 6.27 5.64 12.97
CA ILE A 319 5.10 4.75 13.13
C ILE A 319 3.87 5.53 13.61
N ASP A 320 4.02 6.39 14.61
CA ASP A 320 2.94 7.27 15.08
C ASP A 320 2.42 8.19 13.97
N MET A 321 3.32 8.78 13.16
CA MET A 321 2.93 9.61 12.01
C MET A 321 2.23 8.81 10.91
N LEU A 322 2.63 7.56 10.65
CA LEU A 322 1.97 6.68 9.66
C LEU A 322 0.54 6.36 10.08
N ILE A 323 0.32 6.10 11.37
CA ILE A 323 -1.01 5.85 11.92
C ILE A 323 -1.86 7.12 11.83
N LYS A 324 -1.35 8.27 12.28
CA LYS A 324 -2.07 9.55 12.26
C LYS A 324 -2.42 10.01 10.85
N SER A 325 -1.44 10.05 9.96
CA SER A 325 -1.63 10.53 8.58
C SER A 325 -2.63 9.69 7.78
N SER A 326 -2.62 8.37 7.97
CA SER A 326 -3.59 7.47 7.34
C SER A 326 -5.03 7.81 7.76
N ASN A 327 -5.22 8.14 9.05
CA ASN A 327 -6.53 8.50 9.59
C ASN A 327 -6.96 9.91 9.15
N GLU A 328 -6.03 10.87 9.15
CA GLU A 328 -6.29 12.25 8.75
C GLU A 328 -6.62 12.36 7.27
N LEU A 329 -6.07 11.50 6.40
CA LEU A 329 -6.43 11.43 4.97
C LEU A 329 -7.90 11.10 4.73
N ALA A 330 -8.51 10.24 5.56
CA ALA A 330 -9.90 9.83 5.39
C ALA A 330 -10.90 10.97 5.63
N THR A 331 -10.55 11.94 6.49
CA THR A 331 -11.47 13.01 6.94
C THR A 331 -11.77 14.08 5.87
N PRO A 332 -10.77 14.68 5.17
CA PRO A 332 -11.01 15.60 4.06
C PRO A 332 -11.76 14.95 2.90
N TYR A 333 -11.45 13.68 2.59
CA TYR A 333 -12.12 12.93 1.53
C TYR A 333 -13.62 12.80 1.81
N PHE A 334 -13.98 12.49 3.06
CA PHE A 334 -15.37 12.47 3.51
C PHE A 334 -16.06 13.85 3.41
N ILE A 335 -15.40 14.92 3.85
CA ILE A 335 -15.96 16.30 3.78
C ILE A 335 -16.22 16.70 2.33
N MET A 336 -15.25 16.45 1.43
CA MET A 336 -15.39 16.73 0.00
C MET A 336 -16.51 15.92 -0.65
N ASP A 337 -16.69 14.67 -0.21
CA ASP A 337 -17.75 13.80 -0.72
C ASP A 337 -19.14 14.28 -0.30
N ARG A 338 -19.30 14.59 0.99
CA ARG A 338 -20.56 15.13 1.55
C ARG A 338 -20.95 16.46 0.91
N ARG A 339 -19.97 17.31 0.59
CA ARG A 339 -20.21 18.60 -0.08
C ARG A 339 -20.34 18.50 -1.60
N LYS A 340 -20.29 17.28 -2.17
CA LYS A 340 -20.27 17.02 -3.63
C LYS A 340 -19.15 17.78 -4.37
N LEU A 341 -18.06 18.08 -3.68
CA LEU A 341 -16.91 18.81 -4.23
C LEU A 341 -15.92 17.88 -4.93
N ALA A 342 -15.88 16.60 -4.54
CA ALA A 342 -15.01 15.61 -5.17
C ALA A 342 -15.62 15.07 -6.47
N ARG A 343 -14.99 15.40 -7.60
CA ARG A 343 -15.17 14.70 -8.89
C ARG A 343 -14.13 13.58 -9.01
N PRO A 344 -14.50 12.35 -9.45
CA PRO A 344 -13.55 11.28 -9.69
C PRO A 344 -12.42 11.74 -10.61
N PHE A 345 -11.19 11.32 -10.32
CA PHE A 345 -10.03 11.72 -11.13
C PHE A 345 -10.23 11.39 -12.61
N ARG A 346 -10.74 10.18 -12.91
CA ARG A 346 -11.06 9.77 -14.30
C ARG A 346 -12.07 10.66 -15.01
N VAL A 347 -13.03 11.26 -14.30
CA VAL A 347 -13.97 12.21 -14.92
C VAL A 347 -13.23 13.50 -15.30
N ARG A 348 -12.21 13.91 -14.53
CA ARG A 348 -11.37 15.06 -14.89
C ARG A 348 -10.45 14.73 -16.06
N GLU A 349 -9.80 13.56 -16.05
CA GLU A 349 -8.95 13.07 -17.14
C GLU A 349 -9.74 12.92 -18.44
N CYS A 350 -10.92 12.29 -18.41
CA CYS A 350 -11.78 12.15 -19.57
C CYS A 350 -12.20 13.52 -20.14
N ASN A 351 -12.58 14.46 -19.27
CA ASN A 351 -12.89 15.83 -19.68
C ASN A 351 -11.67 16.62 -20.17
N ALA A 352 -10.46 16.29 -19.73
CA ALA A 352 -9.22 16.89 -20.23
C ALA A 352 -8.88 16.32 -21.61
N ALA A 353 -8.92 15.00 -21.76
CA ALA A 353 -8.71 14.30 -23.02
C ALA A 353 -9.67 14.78 -24.11
N HIS A 354 -10.97 14.92 -23.78
CA HIS A 354 -11.97 15.45 -24.71
C HIS A 354 -11.68 16.90 -25.12
N ARG A 355 -11.20 17.76 -24.20
CA ARG A 355 -10.81 19.14 -24.50
C ARG A 355 -9.56 19.26 -25.37
N THR A 356 -8.69 18.26 -25.38
CA THR A 356 -7.53 18.18 -26.28
C THR A 356 -7.82 17.47 -27.60
N ALA A 357 -8.99 16.85 -27.76
CA ALA A 357 -9.41 16.16 -28.97
C ALA A 357 -10.31 17.03 -29.89
N VAL A 358 -10.75 18.20 -29.38
CA VAL A 358 -11.36 19.31 -30.14
C VAL A 358 -10.28 20.35 -30.35
#